data_AF-A0A7C7CSG3-F1
#
_entry.id   AF-A0A7C7CSG3-F1
#
_cell.length_a   1.000
_cell.length_b   1.000
_cell.length_c   1.000
_cell.angle_alpha   90.00
_cell.angle_beta   90.00
_cell.angle_gamma   90.00
#
_symmetry.space_group_name_H-M   'P 1'
#
loop_
_entity.id
_entity.type
_entity.pdbx_description
1 polymer ?
#
loop_
_entity_poly.entity_id
_entity_poly.type
_entity_poly.pdbx_seq_one_letter_code
_entity_poly.pdbx_strand_id
1 'polypeptide(L)'
;MTPNAKRLFIAVIAVQIVFLLGLVGYRESILSLGRTAVLETVPVDPRDLFKGEYVTLRYEISTIGEGSLAPQKNQYFLEGEINEGDTVYVNLTNIDSDVY
;
A
#
# COMPACT_ATOMS: atom_id res chain seq x y z
N MET A 1 6.13 47.14 22.01
CA MET A 1 5.35 46.04 21.39
C MET A 1 3.97 46.02 22.03
N THR A 2 2.92 46.24 21.25
CA THR A 2 1.54 46.23 21.75
C THR A 2 1.17 44.83 22.27
N PRO A 3 0.39 44.71 23.37
CA PRO A 3 0.09 43.43 24.01
C PRO A 3 -0.60 42.41 23.08
N ASN A 4 -1.27 42.89 22.02
CA ASN A 4 -1.93 42.06 21.02
C ASN A 4 -0.93 41.34 20.11
N ALA A 5 0.19 41.97 19.75
CA ALA A 5 1.23 41.35 18.94
C ALA A 5 1.92 40.19 19.68
N LYS A 6 2.08 40.31 21.00
CA LYS A 6 2.63 39.21 21.83
C LYS A 6 1.68 38.00 21.87
N ARG A 7 0.37 38.23 22.00
CA ARG A 7 -0.64 37.16 21.99
C ARG A 7 -0.67 36.44 20.64
N LEU A 8 -0.62 37.19 19.54
CA LEU A 8 -0.56 36.62 18.20
C LEU A 8 0.71 35.78 18.00
N PHE A 9 1.85 36.27 18.45
CA PHE A 9 3.12 35.55 18.36
C PHE A 9 3.07 34.22 19.14
N ILE A 10 2.52 34.22 20.36
CA ILE A 10 2.34 32.99 21.15
C ILE A 10 1.37 32.02 20.44
N ALA A 11 0.29 32.54 19.85
CA ALA A 11 -0.67 31.71 19.12
C ALA A 11 -0.03 31.02 17.90
N VAL A 12 0.81 31.74 17.14
CA VAL A 12 1.53 31.16 16.00
C VAL A 12 2.48 30.05 16.45
N ILE A 13 3.22 30.26 17.55
CA ILE A 13 4.10 29.22 18.12
C ILE A 13 3.28 28.00 18.56
N ALA A 14 2.15 28.20 19.22
CA ALA A 14 1.29 27.11 19.66
C ALA A 14 0.77 26.29 18.47
N VAL A 15 0.32 26.94 17.39
CA VAL A 15 -0.10 26.28 16.16
C VAL A 15 1.05 25.47 15.55
N GLN A 16 2.25 26.02 15.51
CA GLN A 16 3.43 25.33 14.98
C GLN A 16 3.74 24.05 15.76
N ILE A 17 3.66 24.10 17.10
CA ILE A 17 3.89 22.94 17.97
C ILE A 17 2.80 21.88 17.75
N VAL A 18 1.53 22.28 17.70
CA VAL A 18 0.40 21.36 17.45
C VAL A 18 0.54 20.69 16.09
N PHE A 19 0.95 21.44 15.07
CA PHE A 19 1.18 20.89 13.73
C PHE A 19 2.27 19.81 13.72
N LEU A 20 3.40 20.08 14.37
CA LEU A 20 4.50 19.10 14.47
C LEU A 20 4.07 17.86 15.25
N LEU A 21 3.38 18.03 16.38
CA LEU A 21 2.85 16.91 17.16
C LEU A 21 1.81 16.08 16.38
N GLY A 22 0.96 16.75 15.59
CA GLY A 22 0.01 16.08 14.71
C GLY A 22 0.69 15.22 13.64
N LEU A 23 1.80 15.70 13.07
CA LEU A 23 2.58 14.94 12.09
C LEU A 23 3.22 13.69 12.73
N VAL A 24 3.73 13.81 13.96
CA VAL A 24 4.27 12.66 14.71
C VAL A 24 3.16 11.65 15.01
N GLY A 25 2.01 12.11 15.54
CA GLY A 25 0.88 11.24 15.83
C GLY A 25 0.32 10.53 14.59
N TYR A 26 0.32 11.19 13.43
CA TYR A 26 -0.07 10.57 12.17
C TYR A 26 0.89 9.47 11.70
N ARG A 27 2.19 9.63 11.95
CA ARG A 27 3.15 8.56 11.62
C ARG A 27 3.02 7.38 12.57
N GLU A 28 2.83 7.64 13.86
CA GLU A 28 2.58 6.60 14.86
C GLU A 28 1.29 5.83 14.55
N SER A 29 0.24 6.48 14.07
CA SER A 29 -0.99 5.78 13.68
C SER A 29 -0.78 4.87 12.47
N ILE A 30 0.08 5.24 11.51
CA ILE A 30 0.43 4.35 10.39
C ILE A 30 1.23 3.14 10.86
N LEU A 31 2.14 3.30 11.83
CA LEU A 31 2.90 2.17 12.38
C LEU A 31 2.02 1.26 13.24
N SER A 32 1.10 1.84 14.03
CA SER A 32 0.24 1.08 14.94
C SER A 32 -0.98 0.45 14.26
N LEU A 33 -1.56 1.08 13.24
CA LEU A 33 -2.69 0.55 12.47
C LEU A 33 -2.27 -0.04 11.13
N GLY A 34 -0.98 0.02 10.79
CA GLY A 34 -0.43 -0.55 9.58
C GLY A 34 -0.62 -2.05 9.60
N ARG A 35 -1.48 -2.56 8.71
CA ARG A 35 -1.67 -4.00 8.54
C ARG A 35 -0.53 -4.54 7.68
N THR A 36 0.25 -5.47 8.24
CA THR A 36 1.29 -6.19 7.50
C THR A 36 0.64 -7.17 6.55
N ALA A 37 0.94 -7.08 5.25
CA ALA A 37 0.47 -8.02 4.23
C ALA A 37 1.60 -8.98 3.85
N VAL A 38 1.51 -10.22 4.29
CA VAL A 38 2.43 -11.29 3.89
C VAL A 38 1.82 -12.05 2.73
N LEU A 39 2.56 -12.18 1.63
CA LEU A 39 2.14 -12.92 0.45
C LEU A 39 3.05 -14.14 0.26
N GLU A 40 2.46 -15.31 0.04
CA GLU A 40 3.21 -16.52 -0.23
C GLU A 40 3.93 -16.42 -1.58
N THR A 41 5.26 -16.63 -1.57
CA THR A 41 6.08 -16.67 -2.77
C THR A 41 6.07 -18.05 -3.37
N VAL A 42 5.79 -18.16 -4.67
CA VAL A 42 5.92 -19.41 -5.40
C VAL A 42 7.35 -19.51 -5.95
N PRO A 43 8.13 -20.55 -5.60
CA PRO A 43 9.51 -20.66 -6.03
C PRO A 43 9.60 -20.79 -7.55
N VAL A 44 10.50 -20.02 -8.16
CA VAL A 44 10.84 -20.07 -9.59
C VAL A 44 12.33 -20.36 -9.69
N ASP A 45 12.72 -21.46 -10.36
CA ASP A 45 14.13 -21.82 -10.52
C ASP A 45 14.83 -20.79 -11.45
N PRO A 46 15.78 -19.99 -10.93
CA PRO A 46 16.28 -18.78 -11.57
C PRO A 46 17.38 -19.01 -12.62
N ARG A 47 17.52 -20.24 -13.13
CA ARG A 47 18.65 -20.60 -13.99
C ARG A 47 18.43 -20.11 -15.42
N ASP A 48 19.09 -19.02 -15.77
CA ASP A 48 19.29 -18.59 -17.16
C ASP A 48 20.79 -18.40 -17.43
N LEU A 49 21.30 -19.11 -18.44
CA LEU A 49 22.72 -19.14 -18.81
C LEU A 49 23.26 -17.77 -19.24
N PHE A 50 22.39 -16.84 -19.66
CA PHE A 50 22.81 -15.52 -20.17
C PHE A 50 22.52 -14.36 -19.20
N LYS A 51 21.63 -14.55 -18.23
CA LYS A 51 21.23 -13.50 -17.26
C LYS A 51 21.86 -13.67 -15.88
N GLY A 52 22.54 -14.79 -15.63
CA GLY A 52 23.07 -15.12 -14.31
C GLY A 52 21.95 -15.53 -13.35
N GLU A 53 22.22 -15.47 -12.05
CA GLU A 53 21.24 -15.77 -11.00
C GLU A 53 20.33 -14.56 -10.74
N TYR A 54 19.05 -14.66 -11.07
CA TYR A 54 18.05 -13.63 -10.75
C TYR A 54 16.79 -14.26 -10.15
N VAL A 55 16.34 -13.76 -9.00
CA VAL A 55 15.12 -14.28 -8.36
C VAL A 55 13.90 -13.55 -8.93
N THR A 56 13.02 -14.27 -9.63
CA THR A 56 11.67 -13.77 -9.95
C THR A 56 10.73 -14.12 -8.80
N LEU A 57 10.29 -13.10 -8.06
CA LEU A 57 9.27 -13.25 -7.04
C LEU A 57 7.91 -13.36 -7.71
N ARG A 58 7.35 -14.57 -7.76
CA ARG A 58 5.95 -14.80 -8.15
C ARG A 58 5.12 -14.99 -6.89
N TYR A 59 3.93 -14.42 -6.86
CA TYR A 59 2.98 -14.58 -5.76
C TYR A 59 1.79 -15.42 -6.23
N GLU A 60 1.05 -16.03 -5.31
CA GLU A 60 -0.20 -16.73 -5.65
C GLU A 60 -1.16 -15.83 -6.43
N ILE A 61 -1.29 -14.56 -6.00
CA ILE A 61 -2.12 -13.54 -6.65
C ILE A 61 -1.67 -13.15 -8.06
N SER A 62 -0.45 -13.53 -8.47
CA SER A 62 0.05 -13.30 -9.83
C SER A 62 -0.57 -14.27 -10.85
N THR A 63 -1.20 -15.35 -10.39
CA THR A 63 -1.86 -16.32 -11.25
C THR A 63 -3.37 -16.14 -11.15
N ILE A 64 -4.02 -15.82 -12.27
CA ILE A 64 -5.47 -15.69 -12.29
C ILE A 64 -6.06 -17.03 -12.74
N GLY A 65 -6.63 -17.78 -11.79
CA GLY A 65 -7.34 -19.03 -12.11
C GLY A 65 -8.58 -18.76 -12.96
N GLU A 66 -8.92 -19.69 -13.85
CA GLU A 66 -10.03 -19.56 -14.82
C GLU A 66 -11.39 -19.25 -14.16
N GLY A 67 -11.56 -19.53 -12.85
CA GLY A 67 -12.76 -19.21 -12.07
C GLY A 67 -12.77 -17.84 -11.37
N SER A 68 -11.65 -17.12 -11.33
CA SER A 68 -11.52 -15.81 -10.65
C SER A 68 -11.75 -14.62 -11.58
N LEU A 69 -11.97 -14.87 -12.87
CA LEU A 69 -12.20 -13.86 -13.90
C LEU A 69 -13.65 -13.38 -13.99
N ALA A 70 -14.53 -13.73 -13.06
CA ALA A 70 -15.85 -13.10 -13.02
C ALA A 70 -15.63 -11.60 -12.80
N PRO A 71 -15.81 -10.74 -13.83
CA PRO A 71 -15.51 -9.34 -13.70
C PRO A 71 -16.48 -8.77 -12.67
N GLN A 72 -15.98 -8.47 -11.48
CA GLN A 72 -16.75 -7.74 -10.50
C GLN A 72 -16.90 -6.33 -11.07
N LYS A 73 -18.08 -6.08 -11.63
CA LYS A 73 -18.48 -4.79 -12.20
C LYS A 73 -18.32 -3.72 -11.13
N ASN A 74 -17.17 -3.05 -11.15
CA ASN A 74 -16.90 -1.90 -10.32
C ASN A 74 -16.80 -0.68 -11.26
N GLN A 75 -16.91 0.51 -10.70
CA GLN A 75 -16.95 1.78 -11.44
C GLN A 75 -15.71 2.07 -12.32
N TYR A 76 -14.68 1.20 -12.28
CA TYR A 76 -13.41 1.34 -13.01
C TYR A 76 -13.17 0.23 -14.05
N PHE A 77 -13.90 -0.89 -14.00
CA PHE A 77 -13.82 -1.96 -15.00
C PHE A 77 -14.97 -1.79 -16.00
N LEU A 78 -14.63 -1.34 -17.22
CA LEU A 78 -15.54 -1.37 -18.36
C LEU A 78 -15.72 -2.82 -18.81
N GLU A 79 -16.92 -3.20 -19.27
CA GLU A 79 -17.23 -4.50 -19.88
C GLU A 79 -16.44 -4.71 -21.19
N GLY A 80 -15.13 -4.85 -21.08
CA GLY A 80 -14.21 -5.16 -22.17
C GLY A 80 -13.52 -6.48 -21.91
N GLU A 81 -13.21 -7.20 -22.98
CA GLU A 81 -12.34 -8.38 -22.92
C GLU A 81 -10.98 -7.95 -22.36
N ILE A 82 -10.44 -8.75 -21.44
CA ILE A 82 -9.11 -8.51 -20.86
C ILE A 82 -8.07 -8.75 -21.96
N ASN A 83 -7.31 -7.71 -22.31
CA ASN A 83 -6.25 -7.81 -23.30
C ASN A 83 -4.90 -8.08 -22.61
N GLU A 84 -3.99 -8.68 -23.37
CA GLU A 84 -2.61 -8.82 -22.92
C GLU A 84 -1.99 -7.43 -22.67
N GLY A 85 -1.49 -7.21 -21.45
CA GLY A 85 -0.94 -5.91 -21.02
C GLY A 85 -1.87 -5.07 -20.14
N ASP A 86 -3.12 -5.49 -19.93
CA ASP A 86 -4.05 -4.80 -19.03
C ASP A 86 -3.63 -4.97 -17.57
N THR A 87 -3.73 -3.88 -16.79
CA THR A 87 -3.45 -3.92 -15.35
C THR A 87 -4.70 -4.35 -14.60
N VAL A 88 -4.63 -5.50 -13.92
CA VAL A 88 -5.71 -6.01 -13.08
C VAL A 88 -5.39 -5.76 -11.61
N TYR A 89 -6.35 -5.20 -10.89
CA TYR A 89 -6.28 -5.00 -9.44
C TYR A 89 -7.10 -6.07 -8.72
N VAL A 90 -6.51 -6.69 -7.69
CA VAL A 90 -7.18 -7.66 -6.83
C VAL A 90 -7.32 -7.10 -5.42
N ASN A 91 -8.43 -7.41 -4.75
CA ASN A 91 -8.65 -7.04 -3.36
C ASN A 91 -8.16 -8.17 -2.43
N LEU A 92 -7.32 -7.83 -1.45
CA LEU A 92 -6.82 -8.77 -0.44
C LEU A 92 -7.79 -8.78 0.74
N THR A 93 -8.69 -9.77 0.78
CA THR A 93 -9.77 -9.83 1.78
C THR A 93 -9.43 -10.59 3.06
N ASN A 94 -8.29 -11.28 3.12
CA ASN A 94 -7.86 -12.00 4.31
C ASN A 94 -6.33 -11.88 4.47
N ILE A 95 -5.92 -10.74 5.02
CA ILE A 95 -4.51 -10.52 5.35
C ILE A 95 -4.29 -11.04 6.77
N ASP A 96 -3.70 -12.22 6.87
CA ASP A 96 -3.35 -12.85 8.14
C ASP A 96 -2.25 -12.02 8.81
N SER A 97 -2.61 -11.27 9.85
CA SER A 97 -1.70 -10.36 10.57
C SER A 97 -0.84 -11.07 11.61
N ASP A 98 -1.03 -12.39 11.77
CA ASP A 98 -0.51 -13.18 12.90
C ASP A 98 0.86 -13.81 12.65
N VAL A 99 1.57 -13.44 11.58
CA VAL A 99 2.96 -13.87 11.39
C VAL A 99 3.92 -12.91 12.11
N TYR A 100 3.98 -13.08 13.43
CA TYR A 100 5.16 -12.76 14.27
C TYR A 100 5.43 -13.91 15.24
#